data_AF-A0A955XY66-F1
#
_entry.id   AF-A0A955XY66-F1
#
_cell.length_a   1.000
_cell.length_b   1.000
_cell.length_c   1.000
_cell.angle_alpha   90.00
_cell.angle_beta   90.00
_cell.angle_gamma   90.00
#
_symmetry.space_group_name_H-M   'P 1'
#
loop_
_entity.id
_entity.type
_entity.pdbx_description
1 polymer ?
#
loop_
_entity_poly.entity_id
_entity_poly.type
_entity_poly.pdbx_seq_one_letter_code
_entity_poly.pdbx_strand_id
1 'polypeptide(L)' 'WLALKQAASQCLYESGGTITHHHAVGQTHLPWYRKERPEGFGTALQAIKDAVDPSGVLNPRVLI' A
#
# COMPACT_ATOMS: atom_id res chain seq x y z
N TRP A 1 17.44 9.42 4.04
CA TRP A 1 16.08 9.53 3.48
C TRP A 1 15.10 8.53 4.12
N LEU A 2 15.35 7.20 4.07
CA LEU A 2 14.40 6.19 4.53
C LEU A 2 13.93 6.39 5.99
N ALA A 3 14.86 6.60 6.92
CA ALA A 3 14.53 6.84 8.34
C ALA A 3 13.60 8.05 8.54
N LEU A 4 13.89 9.17 7.87
CA LEU A 4 13.05 10.37 7.92
C LEU A 4 11.66 10.12 7.30
N LYS A 5 11.60 9.39 6.19
CA LYS A 5 10.34 9.06 5.53
C LYS A 5 9.47 8.15 6.41
N GLN A 6 10.07 7.15 7.05
CA GLN A 6 9.39 6.29 8.00
C GLN A 6 8.87 7.06 9.21
N ALA A 7 9.69 7.93 9.80
CA ALA A 7 9.28 8.76 10.94
C ALA A 7 8.12 9.69 10.57
N ALA A 8 8.18 10.35 9.42
CA ALA A 8 7.10 11.22 8.94
C ALA A 8 5.80 10.43 8.67
N SER A 9 5.89 9.28 8.02
CA SER A 9 4.74 8.41 7.73
C SER A 9 4.10 7.85 9.00
N GLN A 10 4.90 7.51 10.00
CA GLN A 10 4.39 7.05 11.29
C GLN A 10 3.69 8.17 12.05
N CYS A 11 4.25 9.38 12.07
CA CYS A 11 3.63 10.56 12.67
C CYS A 11 2.25 10.87 12.03
N LEU A 12 2.15 10.79 10.70
CA LEU A 12 0.86 10.95 9.98
C LEU A 12 -0.17 9.92 10.43
N TYR A 13 0.21 8.64 10.47
CA TYR A 13 -0.68 7.55 10.89
C TYR A 13 -1.16 7.72 12.33
N GLU A 14 -0.25 8.03 13.26
CA GLU A 14 -0.58 8.27 14.67
C GLU A 14 -1.48 9.50 14.88
N SER A 15 -1.37 10.49 13.98
CA SER A 15 -2.22 11.69 13.99
C SER A 15 -3.57 11.47 13.30
N GLY A 16 -3.87 10.27 12.79
CA GLY A 16 -5.12 9.96 12.08
C GLY A 16 -5.16 10.41 10.62
N GLY A 17 -4.02 10.79 10.03
CA GLY A 17 -3.91 11.09 8.60
C GLY A 17 -3.77 9.82 7.76
N THR A 18 -4.15 9.90 6.48
CA THR A 18 -3.92 8.81 5.50
C THR A 18 -2.51 8.90 4.91
N ILE A 19 -1.92 7.75 4.55
CA ILE A 19 -0.51 7.68 4.09
C ILE A 19 -0.26 8.39 2.75
N THR A 20 -1.30 8.52 1.94
CA THR A 20 -1.27 9.24 0.66
C THR A 20 -2.60 9.92 0.39
N HIS A 21 -2.54 11.06 -0.29
CA HIS A 21 -3.69 11.68 -0.94
C HIS A 21 -3.75 11.31 -2.42
N HIS A 22 -2.70 11.60 -3.20
CA HIS A 22 -2.69 11.42 -4.66
C HIS A 22 -1.39 10.83 -5.22
N HIS A 23 -0.36 10.60 -4.41
CA HIS A 23 0.95 10.08 -4.86
C HIS A 23 1.05 8.55 -4.94
N ALA A 24 -0.09 7.86 -4.81
CA ALA A 24 -0.18 6.41 -4.72
C ALA A 24 0.61 5.79 -3.55
N VAL A 25 0.47 4.48 -3.41
CA VAL A 25 1.07 3.72 -2.30
C VAL A 25 2.52 3.35 -2.63
N GLY A 26 2.71 2.49 -3.63
CA GLY A 26 4.03 1.95 -3.93
C GLY A 26 4.62 1.17 -2.74
N GLN A 27 5.85 0.65 -2.89
CA GLN A 27 6.49 -0.12 -1.81
C GLN A 27 6.80 0.74 -0.57
N THR A 28 7.08 2.03 -0.77
CA THR A 28 7.42 2.97 0.31
C THR A 28 6.28 3.15 1.31
N HIS A 29 5.04 3.26 0.84
CA HIS A 29 3.88 3.51 1.71
C HIS A 29 3.09 2.23 2.05
N LEU A 30 3.42 1.10 1.43
CA LEU A 30 2.73 -0.19 1.61
C LEU A 30 2.55 -0.61 3.08
N PRO A 31 3.51 -0.42 4.00
CA PRO A 31 3.34 -0.80 5.40
C PRO A 31 2.16 -0.11 6.10
N TRP A 32 1.90 1.17 5.80
CA TRP A 32 0.79 1.91 6.38
C TRP A 32 -0.51 1.67 5.62
N TYR A 33 -0.47 1.56 4.28
CA TYR A 33 -1.64 1.18 3.49
C TYR A 33 -2.28 -0.14 3.98
N ARG A 34 -1.45 -1.13 4.35
CA ARG A 34 -1.94 -2.39 4.94
C ARG A 34 -2.68 -2.21 6.27
N LYS A 35 -2.33 -1.18 7.05
CA LYS A 35 -3.01 -0.84 8.32
C LYS A 35 -4.29 -0.04 8.09
N GLU A 36 -4.31 0.82 7.07
CA GLU A 36 -5.43 1.70 6.74
C GLU A 36 -6.57 0.97 6.03
N ARG A 37 -6.26 -0.03 5.20
CA ARG A 37 -7.28 -0.75 4.45
C ARG A 37 -7.91 -1.88 5.27
N PRO A 38 -9.22 -2.14 5.12
CA PRO A 38 -9.82 -3.38 5.58
C PRO A 38 -9.18 -4.60 4.91
N GLU A 39 -9.16 -5.74 5.61
CA GLU A 39 -8.56 -6.97 5.09
C GLU A 39 -9.19 -7.40 3.76
N GLY A 40 -10.53 -7.46 3.71
CA GLY A 40 -11.29 -7.88 2.53
C GLY A 40 -11.03 -7.04 1.28
N PHE A 41 -10.62 -5.78 1.44
CA PHE A 41 -10.23 -4.94 0.30
C PHE A 41 -8.97 -5.48 -0.40
N GLY A 42 -7.99 -5.97 0.38
CA GLY A 42 -6.80 -6.59 -0.20
C GLY A 42 -7.09 -7.92 -0.84
N THR A 43 -7.96 -8.73 -0.23
CA THR A 43 -8.40 -10.01 -0.83
C THR A 43 -9.06 -9.77 -2.18
N ALA A 44 -9.93 -8.76 -2.28
CA ALA A 44 -10.54 -8.39 -3.56
C ALA A 44 -9.51 -7.92 -4.59
N LEU A 45 -8.56 -7.07 -4.20
CA LEU A 45 -7.50 -6.62 -5.11
C LEU A 45 -6.59 -7.76 -5.59
N GLN A 46 -6.25 -8.71 -4.71
CA GLN A 46 -5.49 -9.89 -5.08
C GLN A 46 -6.26 -10.75 -6.09
N ALA A 47 -7.55 -11.00 -5.84
CA ALA A 47 -8.38 -11.77 -6.77
C ALA A 47 -8.47 -11.11 -8.16
N ILE A 48 -8.59 -9.77 -8.21
CA ILE A 48 -8.55 -9.02 -9.47
C ILE A 48 -7.19 -9.21 -10.14
N LYS A 49 -6.08 -9.08 -9.40
CA LYS A 49 -4.73 -9.27 -9.94
C LYS A 49 -4.56 -10.65 -10.55
N ASP A 50 -4.96 -11.69 -9.84
CA ASP A 50 -4.81 -13.08 -10.28
C ASP A 50 -5.63 -13.34 -11.56
N ALA A 51 -6.80 -12.71 -11.68
CA ALA A 51 -7.66 -12.82 -12.86
C ALA A 51 -7.10 -12.10 -14.10
N VAL A 52 -6.49 -10.93 -13.93
CA VAL A 52 -6.05 -10.08 -15.06
C VAL A 52 -4.56 -10.21 -15.41
N ASP A 53 -3.75 -10.73 -14.49
CA ASP A 53 -2.32 -10.98 -14.68
C ASP A 53 -1.87 -12.28 -13.98
N PRO A 54 -2.37 -13.44 -14.45
CA PRO A 54 -2.09 -14.74 -13.84
C PRO A 54 -0.61 -15.14 -13.89
N SER A 55 0.18 -14.53 -14.78
CA SER A 55 1.63 -14.73 -14.85
C SER A 55 2.43 -13.73 -14.02
N GLY A 56 1.78 -12.76 -13.38
CA GLY A 56 2.42 -11.80 -12.47
C GLY A 56 3.41 -10.84 -13.14
N VAL A 57 3.25 -10.55 -14.43
CA VAL A 57 4.20 -9.73 -15.22
C VAL A 57 4.06 -8.24 -14.90
N LEU A 58 2.84 -7.78 -14.64
CA LEU A 58 2.52 -6.37 -14.47
C LEU A 58 2.87 -5.87 -13.07
N ASN A 59 4.10 -5.40 -12.89
CA ASN A 59 4.57 -4.69 -11.69
C ASN A 59 4.35 -5.46 -10.37
N PRO A 60 4.99 -6.63 -10.21
CA PRO A 60 4.74 -7.53 -9.07
C PRO A 60 5.16 -6.89 -7.73
N ARG A 61 4.39 -7.17 -6.67
CA ARG A 61 4.69 -6.86 -5.26
C ARG A 61 4.69 -5.36 -4.90
N VAL A 62 4.10 -4.50 -5.72
CA VAL A 62 4.04 -3.06 -5.42
C VAL A 62 2.89 -2.70 -4.49
N LEU A 63 1.72 -3.31 -4.68
CA LEU A 63 0.53 -3.04 -3.88
C LEU A 63 -0.02 -4.29 -3.17
N ILE A 64 -0.10 -5.40 -3.91
CA ILE A 64 -0.51 -6.73 -3.47
C ILE A 64 0.54 -7.75 -3.92
#